data_AF-A0A4P9ZIV0-F1
#
_entry.id   AF-A0A4P9ZIV0-F1
#
_cell.length_a   1.000
_cell.length_b   1.000
_cell.length_c   1.000
_cell.angle_alpha   90.00
_cell.angle_beta   90.00
_cell.angle_gamma   90.00
#
_symmetry.space_group_name_H-M   'P 1'
#
loop_
_entity.id
_entity.type
_entity.pdbx_description
1 polymer ?
#
loop_
_entity_poly.entity_id
_entity_poly.type
_entity_poly.pdbx_seq_one_letter_code
_entity_poly.pdbx_strand_id
1 'polypeptide(L)'
;SVRSNALSESETLFLSGLQHFQFQNAYQDNYTSYLPFLLRRLRLEQHADLDLGYWSGVSGVPVRSDSLNPHLNERDPDDEHTVALSVHNHPTIMGRDIMAYGAKRSVVVVSELIKNSVYVFPSEESFALFKQLRLERKSERRRNSVIVYDEKSNIIRITSTSADALRPNTADTVVDRRQHIIPVDSKIKGTGLPLFKVVVPYMSSFRRKAPFMVFRKYREIPERPASPGADDEHFETYVFCEVYRKSFLPYKRYAFKFTPADSPLFTLYAFQYSYRPFADFTYKNTRFRILGTPLLLVYVAVYSPELRLCVLDDLQPSLADDLVEREQRPDLISRVRSHSIPNIILGLLSLELHTPPLPSEPAILLKDPVPRPDNPIVLDGDLRPRANDHTFIPYNSPPFARFMDSFVYQKNALLLPKKYTEVGKVEVYQDPLESCALDPLTTYAVEIDQLVLSTLLLAFREAKIRVARR
;
A
#
# COMPACT_ATOMS: atom_id res chain seq x y z
N SER A 1 3.21 -28.31 32.08
CA SER A 1 4.64 -27.97 32.16
C SER A 1 4.89 -26.77 31.27
N VAL A 2 5.32 -25.67 31.87
CA VAL A 2 5.66 -24.42 31.18
C VAL A 2 6.97 -24.67 30.44
N ARG A 3 6.93 -24.76 29.11
CA ARG A 3 8.14 -24.81 28.28
C ARG A 3 8.56 -23.37 28.00
N SER A 4 9.59 -22.92 28.71
CA SER A 4 10.38 -21.76 28.34
C SER A 4 11.05 -22.04 27.00
N ASN A 5 10.69 -21.28 25.96
CA ASN A 5 11.46 -21.20 24.72
C ASN A 5 12.69 -20.32 25.00
N ALA A 6 13.73 -20.92 25.56
CA ALA A 6 15.07 -20.36 25.45
C ALA A 6 15.54 -20.65 24.01
N LEU A 7 15.43 -19.66 23.13
CA LEU A 7 16.02 -19.71 21.80
C LEU A 7 17.54 -19.81 21.99
N SER A 8 18.12 -20.90 21.50
CA SER A 8 19.57 -21.11 21.49
C SER A 8 20.22 -20.16 20.48
N GLU A 9 21.26 -19.45 20.89
CA GLU A 9 22.09 -18.55 20.05
C GLU A 9 22.64 -19.24 18.78
N SER A 10 22.61 -20.58 18.73
CA SER A 10 23.00 -21.37 17.57
C SER A 10 21.98 -21.37 16.42
N GLU A 11 20.69 -21.08 16.64
CA GLU A 11 19.70 -21.02 15.54
C GLU A 11 19.83 -19.73 14.70
N THR A 12 20.33 -18.64 15.30
CA THR A 12 20.59 -17.36 14.61
C THR A 12 21.70 -17.44 13.56
N LEU A 13 22.56 -18.46 13.60
CA LEU A 13 23.68 -18.64 12.66
C LEU A 13 23.33 -19.45 11.39
N PHE A 14 22.11 -20.00 11.30
CA PHE A 14 21.67 -20.80 10.14
C PHE A 14 20.70 -20.05 9.21
N LEU A 15 20.70 -18.71 9.22
CA LEU A 15 19.99 -17.95 8.19
C LEU A 15 20.68 -18.17 6.84
N SER A 16 19.96 -18.76 5.89
CA SER A 16 20.45 -18.93 4.53
C SER A 16 20.73 -17.56 3.90
N GLY A 17 21.77 -17.44 3.07
CA GLY A 17 22.14 -16.19 2.39
C GLY A 17 20.97 -15.48 1.69
N LEU A 18 19.97 -16.22 1.19
CA LEU A 18 18.78 -15.69 0.56
C LEU A 18 17.76 -15.09 1.53
N GLN A 19 17.67 -15.59 2.77
CA GLN A 19 16.75 -15.07 3.79
C GLN A 19 17.11 -13.65 4.21
N HIS A 20 18.40 -13.29 4.20
CA HIS A 20 18.85 -11.92 4.49
C HIS A 20 18.37 -10.86 3.51
N PHE A 21 18.01 -11.25 2.28
CA PHE A 21 17.47 -10.34 1.26
C PHE A 21 15.93 -10.31 1.24
N GLN A 22 15.28 -11.15 2.03
CA GLN A 22 13.83 -11.19 2.15
C GLN A 22 13.38 -10.48 3.42
N PHE A 23 12.14 -10.00 3.39
CA PHE A 23 11.46 -9.57 4.61
C PHE A 23 11.37 -10.76 5.57
N GLN A 24 11.65 -10.52 6.84
CA GLN A 24 11.52 -11.53 7.87
C GLN A 24 10.04 -11.81 8.19
N ASN A 25 9.77 -12.75 9.10
CA ASN A 25 8.40 -13.09 9.47
C ASN A 25 7.80 -12.05 10.42
N ALA A 26 8.58 -11.58 11.40
CA ALA A 26 8.23 -10.45 12.26
C ALA A 26 8.88 -9.16 11.76
N TYR A 27 8.26 -8.02 12.05
CA TYR A 27 8.78 -6.73 11.63
C TYR A 27 10.09 -6.37 12.33
N GLN A 28 10.20 -6.66 13.64
CA GLN A 28 11.39 -6.38 14.46
C GLN A 28 12.65 -7.06 13.92
N ASP A 29 12.54 -8.29 13.41
CA ASP A 29 13.69 -9.05 12.90
C ASP A 29 14.37 -8.36 11.70
N ASN A 30 13.67 -7.48 10.97
CA ASN A 30 14.27 -6.76 9.86
C ASN A 30 15.31 -5.73 10.30
N TYR A 31 15.25 -5.27 11.56
CA TYR A 31 16.24 -4.32 12.07
C TYR A 31 17.62 -4.95 12.23
N THR A 32 17.70 -6.27 12.37
CA THR A 32 18.96 -7.00 12.62
C THR A 32 19.33 -7.97 11.51
N SER A 33 18.38 -8.38 10.66
CA SER A 33 18.61 -9.47 9.69
C SER A 33 18.38 -9.06 8.23
N TYR A 34 17.68 -7.95 7.96
CA TYR A 34 17.41 -7.52 6.60
C TYR A 34 18.60 -6.73 6.03
N LEU A 35 19.48 -7.45 5.33
CA LEU A 35 20.76 -6.94 4.84
C LEU A 35 20.63 -5.65 3.97
N PRO A 36 19.63 -5.50 3.09
CA PRO A 36 19.46 -4.25 2.34
C PRO A 36 19.25 -3.01 3.22
N PHE A 37 18.62 -3.18 4.39
CA PHE A 37 18.48 -2.10 5.37
C PHE A 37 19.79 -1.86 6.12
N LEU A 38 20.44 -2.91 6.62
CA LEU A 38 21.70 -2.81 7.35
C LEU A 38 22.82 -2.16 6.52
N LEU A 39 23.03 -2.63 5.28
CA LEU A 39 24.03 -2.05 4.38
C LEU A 39 23.74 -0.58 4.07
N ARG A 40 22.46 -0.22 4.00
CA ARG A 40 22.06 1.16 3.74
C ARG A 40 22.31 2.04 4.96
N ARG A 41 21.99 1.56 6.15
CA ARG A 41 22.26 2.25 7.41
C ARG A 41 23.76 2.51 7.57
N LEU A 42 24.60 1.47 7.39
CA LEU A 42 26.06 1.59 7.44
C LEU A 42 26.62 2.64 6.47
N ARG A 43 26.11 2.70 5.23
CA ARG A 43 26.53 3.72 4.27
C ARG A 43 26.16 5.13 4.72
N LEU A 44 24.99 5.31 5.31
CA LEU A 44 24.52 6.61 5.77
C LEU A 44 25.29 7.07 7.02
N GLU A 45 25.68 6.16 7.91
CA GLU A 45 26.60 6.42 9.04
C GLU A 45 27.97 6.90 8.52
N GLN A 46 28.57 6.17 7.57
CA GLN A 46 29.85 6.55 6.97
C GLN A 46 29.82 7.92 6.30
N HIS A 47 28.72 8.29 5.66
CA HIS A 47 28.57 9.62 5.07
C HIS A 47 28.44 10.73 6.12
N ALA A 48 27.74 10.47 7.23
CA ALA A 48 27.59 11.44 8.30
C ALA A 48 28.95 11.77 8.96
N ASP A 49 29.79 10.76 9.18
CA ASP A 49 31.13 10.93 9.76
C ASP A 49 32.06 11.75 8.85
N LEU A 50 31.95 11.56 7.53
CA LEU A 50 32.73 12.30 6.54
C LEU A 50 32.28 13.77 6.40
N ASP A 51 30.98 14.05 6.48
CA ASP A 51 30.45 15.42 6.43
C ASP A 51 30.82 16.23 7.68
N LEU A 52 30.92 15.58 8.85
CA LEU A 52 31.42 16.20 10.09
C LEU A 52 32.95 16.45 10.05
N GLY A 53 33.70 15.63 9.32
CA GLY A 53 35.14 15.83 9.11
C GLY A 53 35.50 16.99 8.18
N TYR A 54 34.63 17.34 7.23
CA TYR A 54 34.91 18.37 6.22
C TYR A 54 34.63 19.81 6.69
N TRP A 55 33.81 19.99 7.73
CA TRP A 55 33.53 21.31 8.33
C TRP A 55 34.52 21.72 9.44
N SER A 56 35.44 20.84 9.85
CA SER A 56 36.55 21.20 10.75
C SER A 56 37.82 21.67 10.01
N GLY A 57 37.73 21.90 8.70
CA GLY A 57 38.88 22.16 7.82
C GLY A 57 39.06 23.59 7.31
N VAL A 58 38.33 24.58 7.81
CA VAL A 58 38.56 26.01 7.47
C VAL A 58 38.92 26.80 8.72
N SER A 59 40.13 26.56 9.21
CA SER A 59 40.99 27.56 9.83
C SER A 59 42.41 27.01 9.77
N GLY A 60 43.26 27.68 8.99
CA GLY A 60 44.59 27.21 8.66
C GLY A 60 45.53 27.10 9.86
N VAL A 61 46.49 26.20 9.73
CA VAL A 61 47.95 26.37 9.90
C VAL A 61 48.57 24.99 9.62
N PRO A 62 49.62 24.88 8.78
CA PRO A 62 50.36 23.63 8.64
C PRO A 62 51.38 23.52 9.79
N VAL A 63 51.07 22.72 10.82
CA VAL A 63 52.08 22.30 11.80
C VAL A 63 52.61 20.94 11.41
N ARG A 64 53.91 20.92 11.14
CA ARG A 64 54.75 19.76 10.88
C ARG A 64 54.60 18.68 11.97
N SER A 65 54.55 17.45 11.50
CA SER A 65 54.92 16.23 12.20
C SER A 65 56.30 16.33 12.85
N ASP A 66 56.39 16.07 14.15
CA ASP A 66 57.36 15.12 14.72
C ASP A 66 57.14 14.91 16.23
N SER A 67 57.60 13.75 16.71
CA SER A 67 57.74 13.28 18.10
C SER A 67 56.59 12.49 18.76
N LEU A 68 56.72 11.17 18.58
CA LEU A 68 56.56 10.08 19.55
C LEU A 68 56.32 10.47 21.02
N ASN A 69 55.25 9.94 21.62
CA ASN A 69 55.28 9.40 22.98
C ASN A 69 54.17 8.34 23.16
N PRO A 70 54.49 7.12 23.63
CA PRO A 70 53.52 6.10 24.01
C PRO A 70 53.29 6.17 25.52
N HIS A 71 52.09 6.56 25.96
CA HIS A 71 51.68 6.35 27.35
C HIS A 71 50.23 5.89 27.41
N LEU A 72 50.11 4.65 27.89
CA LEU A 72 48.91 3.95 28.31
C LEU A 72 48.18 4.71 29.44
N ASN A 73 46.88 4.42 29.54
CA ASN A 73 45.82 4.96 30.42
C ASN A 73 45.08 6.13 29.75
N GLU A 74 43.76 6.12 29.56
CA GLU A 74 42.69 5.44 30.26
C GLU A 74 41.41 5.57 29.42
N ARG A 75 40.66 4.47 29.27
CA ARG A 75 39.25 4.40 28.85
C ARG A 75 38.92 4.94 27.44
N ASP A 76 38.99 4.05 26.45
CA ASP A 76 38.13 4.15 25.28
C ASP A 76 36.65 4.05 25.71
N PRO A 77 35.79 5.03 25.36
CA PRO A 77 34.35 4.93 25.49
C PRO A 77 33.69 4.24 24.27
N ASP A 78 34.47 3.54 23.43
CA ASP A 78 34.00 2.99 22.15
C ASP A 78 33.22 1.67 22.27
N ASP A 79 33.20 1.03 23.46
CA ASP A 79 32.47 -0.23 23.68
C ASP A 79 30.99 -0.04 24.11
N GLU A 80 30.52 1.20 24.35
CA GLU A 80 29.11 1.46 24.70
C GLU A 80 28.21 1.76 23.49
N HIS A 81 28.76 1.90 22.27
CA HIS A 81 27.95 2.16 21.07
C HIS A 81 27.34 0.91 20.42
N THR A 82 27.61 -0.30 20.91
CA THR A 82 27.09 -1.52 20.26
C THR A 82 25.63 -1.85 20.60
N VAL A 83 25.00 -1.21 21.60
CA VAL A 83 23.57 -1.44 21.91
C VAL A 83 22.87 -0.15 22.34
N ALA A 84 22.92 0.90 21.53
CA ALA A 84 22.01 2.03 21.68
C ALA A 84 20.63 1.70 21.08
N LEU A 85 19.92 0.72 21.65
CA LEU A 85 18.47 0.77 21.67
C LEU A 85 18.10 1.66 22.86
N SER A 86 18.09 2.97 22.65
CA SER A 86 17.53 3.90 23.64
C SER A 86 16.07 3.50 23.89
N VAL A 87 15.81 3.06 25.13
CA VAL A 87 14.53 2.60 25.71
C VAL A 87 13.54 3.77 25.89
N HIS A 88 13.54 4.76 25.00
CA HIS A 88 12.67 5.94 25.09
C HIS A 88 11.76 6.01 23.87
N ASN A 89 10.53 5.53 24.07
CA ASN A 89 9.39 5.53 23.14
C ASN A 89 9.65 4.87 21.80
N HIS A 90 9.47 3.55 21.71
CA HIS A 90 9.34 2.91 20.39
C HIS A 90 8.22 3.63 19.61
N PRO A 91 8.50 4.14 18.40
CA PRO A 91 7.49 4.86 17.64
C PRO A 91 6.35 3.89 17.32
N THR A 92 5.14 4.26 17.73
CA THR A 92 3.96 3.43 17.45
C THR A 92 3.64 3.48 15.96
N ILE A 93 3.38 2.34 15.35
CA ILE A 93 2.87 2.25 13.98
C ILE A 93 1.37 1.99 14.08
N MET A 94 0.57 2.84 13.44
CA MET A 94 -0.89 2.82 13.45
C MET A 94 -1.51 2.72 14.85
N GLY A 95 -0.84 3.32 15.85
CA GLY A 95 -1.24 3.28 17.27
C GLY A 95 -0.83 2.02 18.03
N ARG A 96 0.00 1.14 17.43
CA ARG A 96 0.51 -0.09 18.06
C ARG A 96 2.01 -0.06 18.23
N ASP A 97 2.48 -0.79 19.23
CA ASP A 97 3.91 -1.02 19.42
C ASP A 97 4.50 -1.81 18.22
N ILE A 98 5.76 -1.53 17.88
CA ILE A 98 6.48 -2.21 16.79
C ILE A 98 6.49 -3.72 16.99
N MET A 99 6.57 -4.18 18.24
CA MET A 99 6.59 -5.60 18.61
C MET A 99 5.25 -6.30 18.36
N ALA A 100 4.15 -5.55 18.21
CA ALA A 100 2.85 -6.12 17.85
C ALA A 100 2.86 -6.72 16.43
N TYR A 101 3.74 -6.25 15.55
CA TYR A 101 3.81 -6.67 14.15
C TYR A 101 4.62 -7.96 13.96
N GLY A 102 4.14 -9.03 14.59
CA GLY A 102 4.81 -10.34 14.63
C GLY A 102 4.60 -11.23 13.41
N ALA A 103 3.71 -10.86 12.48
CA ALA A 103 3.40 -11.69 11.31
C ALA A 103 3.40 -10.90 10.01
N LYS A 104 4.00 -11.45 8.97
CA LYS A 104 3.96 -10.93 7.61
C LYS A 104 2.91 -11.66 6.78
N ARG A 105 1.93 -10.92 6.26
CA ARG A 105 0.90 -11.47 5.39
C ARG A 105 1.20 -11.18 3.93
N SER A 106 1.04 -12.19 3.08
CA SER A 106 1.23 -12.09 1.63
C SER A 106 -0.09 -12.29 0.87
N VAL A 107 -0.55 -11.26 0.18
CA VAL A 107 -1.72 -11.33 -0.72
C VAL A 107 -1.27 -11.38 -2.17
N VAL A 108 -1.94 -12.20 -2.98
CA VAL A 108 -1.54 -12.46 -4.37
C VAL A 108 -2.38 -11.63 -5.34
N VAL A 109 -1.73 -11.01 -6.32
CA VAL A 109 -2.34 -10.15 -7.33
C VAL A 109 -2.37 -10.89 -8.66
N VAL A 110 -3.56 -11.02 -9.23
CA VAL A 110 -3.81 -11.85 -10.42
C VAL A 110 -4.51 -11.02 -11.49
N SER A 111 -4.02 -11.06 -12.72
CA SER A 111 -4.68 -10.44 -13.87
C SER A 111 -5.52 -11.46 -14.65
N GLU A 112 -6.70 -11.05 -15.09
CA GLU A 112 -7.54 -11.78 -16.05
C GLU A 112 -7.34 -11.25 -17.47
N LEU A 113 -6.90 -12.14 -18.37
CA LEU A 113 -6.48 -11.81 -19.73
C LEU A 113 -7.57 -11.09 -20.55
N ILE A 114 -8.83 -11.54 -20.46
CA ILE A 114 -9.91 -11.09 -21.35
C ILE A 114 -10.58 -9.81 -20.84
N LYS A 115 -10.85 -9.73 -19.54
CA LYS A 115 -11.63 -8.63 -18.94
C LYS A 115 -10.76 -7.46 -18.46
N ASN A 116 -9.43 -7.57 -18.60
CA ASN A 116 -8.44 -6.64 -18.02
C ASN A 116 -8.76 -6.29 -16.54
N SER A 117 -9.30 -7.26 -15.82
CA SER A 117 -9.67 -7.15 -14.41
C SER A 117 -8.55 -7.73 -13.58
N VAL A 118 -8.26 -7.09 -12.45
CA VAL A 118 -7.27 -7.61 -11.50
C VAL A 118 -8.02 -8.16 -10.28
N TYR A 119 -7.65 -9.35 -9.83
CA TYR A 119 -8.15 -9.96 -8.60
C TYR A 119 -7.04 -9.97 -7.56
N VAL A 120 -7.43 -9.78 -6.29
CA VAL A 120 -6.50 -9.89 -5.15
C VAL A 120 -6.98 -11.04 -4.28
N PHE A 121 -6.11 -11.98 -3.95
CA PHE A 121 -6.42 -13.16 -3.13
C PHE A 121 -5.72 -13.11 -1.77
N PRO A 122 -6.32 -13.68 -0.72
CA PRO A 122 -5.72 -13.74 0.62
C PRO A 122 -4.35 -14.41 0.66
N SER A 123 -4.12 -15.40 -0.20
CA SER A 123 -2.88 -16.17 -0.30
C SER A 123 -2.76 -16.87 -1.67
N GLU A 124 -1.61 -17.50 -1.93
CA GLU A 124 -1.39 -18.30 -3.14
C GLU A 124 -2.26 -19.56 -3.16
N GLU A 125 -2.44 -20.21 -2.02
CA GLU A 125 -3.28 -21.41 -1.89
C GLU A 125 -4.76 -21.07 -2.11
N SER A 126 -5.23 -19.90 -1.62
CA SER A 126 -6.57 -19.42 -1.93
C SER A 126 -6.76 -19.20 -3.44
N PHE A 127 -5.74 -18.70 -4.14
CA PHE A 127 -5.80 -18.56 -5.60
C PHE A 127 -5.78 -19.92 -6.32
N ALA A 128 -5.02 -20.89 -5.81
CA ALA A 128 -5.04 -22.26 -6.32
C ALA A 128 -6.44 -22.90 -6.19
N LEU A 129 -7.05 -22.77 -5.01
CA LEU A 129 -8.41 -23.25 -4.74
C LEU A 129 -9.44 -22.57 -5.64
N PHE A 130 -9.34 -21.25 -5.85
CA PHE A 130 -10.20 -20.53 -6.79
C PHE A 130 -10.17 -21.14 -8.21
N LYS A 131 -8.97 -21.46 -8.72
CA LYS A 131 -8.82 -22.10 -10.03
C LYS A 131 -9.50 -23.47 -10.06
N GLN A 132 -9.33 -24.27 -9.01
CA GLN A 132 -9.97 -25.58 -8.87
C GLN A 132 -11.50 -25.47 -8.85
N LEU A 133 -12.06 -24.62 -7.99
CA LEU A 133 -13.51 -24.39 -7.89
C LEU A 133 -14.12 -23.92 -9.21
N ARG A 134 -13.40 -23.09 -9.97
CA ARG A 134 -13.81 -22.63 -11.31
C ARG A 134 -13.83 -23.74 -12.35
N LEU A 135 -12.95 -24.75 -12.24
CA LEU A 135 -12.92 -25.92 -13.12
C LEU A 135 -14.05 -26.89 -12.78
N GLU A 136 -14.21 -27.22 -11.49
CA GLU A 136 -15.21 -28.16 -10.98
C GLU A 136 -16.64 -27.69 -11.23
N ARG A 137 -16.87 -26.37 -11.23
CA ARG A 137 -18.18 -25.78 -11.51
C ARG A 137 -18.76 -26.15 -12.88
N LYS A 138 -17.92 -26.39 -13.88
CA LYS A 138 -18.39 -26.89 -15.18
C LYS A 138 -19.01 -28.28 -15.05
N SER A 139 -18.52 -29.09 -14.11
CA SER A 139 -19.07 -30.41 -13.76
C SER A 139 -20.31 -30.28 -12.88
N GLU A 140 -20.28 -29.43 -11.85
CA GLU A 140 -21.43 -29.23 -10.95
C GLU A 140 -22.66 -28.63 -11.64
N ARG A 141 -22.52 -27.82 -12.70
CA ARG A 141 -23.69 -27.38 -13.51
C ARG A 141 -24.52 -28.54 -14.07
N ARG A 142 -23.98 -29.75 -14.13
CA ARG A 142 -24.72 -30.96 -14.51
C ARG A 142 -25.54 -31.56 -13.37
N ARG A 143 -25.27 -31.17 -12.12
CA ARG A 143 -26.02 -31.56 -10.92
C ARG A 143 -26.97 -30.41 -10.60
N ASN A 144 -28.27 -30.62 -10.79
CA ASN A 144 -29.35 -29.65 -10.59
C ASN A 144 -29.48 -29.19 -9.12
N SER A 145 -28.52 -28.41 -8.63
CA SER A 145 -28.56 -27.79 -7.31
C SER A 145 -29.02 -26.35 -7.43
N VAL A 146 -29.91 -25.96 -6.52
CA VAL A 146 -30.56 -24.65 -6.48
C VAL A 146 -30.27 -24.01 -5.13
N ILE A 147 -29.93 -22.71 -5.16
CA ILE A 147 -29.67 -21.91 -3.96
C ILE A 147 -30.95 -21.17 -3.60
N VAL A 148 -31.37 -21.29 -2.35
CA VAL A 148 -32.59 -20.67 -1.81
C VAL A 148 -32.22 -19.79 -0.63
N TYR A 149 -32.77 -18.59 -0.58
CA TYR A 149 -32.68 -17.69 0.56
C TYR A 149 -33.94 -17.81 1.41
N ASP A 150 -33.77 -17.94 2.73
CA ASP A 150 -34.87 -17.88 3.70
C ASP A 150 -35.28 -16.42 4.03
N GLU A 151 -36.31 -16.26 4.86
CA GLU A 151 -36.80 -14.95 5.34
C GLU A 151 -35.72 -14.12 6.04
N LYS A 152 -34.74 -14.78 6.68
CA LYS A 152 -33.63 -14.16 7.40
C LYS A 152 -32.38 -13.97 6.54
N SER A 153 -32.48 -14.19 5.22
CA SER A 153 -31.37 -14.16 4.26
C SER A 153 -30.27 -15.22 4.50
N ASN A 154 -30.58 -16.29 5.22
CA ASN A 154 -29.72 -17.47 5.28
C ASN A 154 -29.80 -18.26 3.97
N ILE A 155 -28.71 -18.92 3.63
CA ILE A 155 -28.55 -19.64 2.37
C ILE A 155 -28.79 -21.14 2.61
N ILE A 156 -29.77 -21.70 1.91
CA ILE A 156 -30.11 -23.13 1.93
C ILE A 156 -29.83 -23.72 0.54
N ARG A 157 -29.03 -24.79 0.47
CA ARG A 157 -28.76 -25.52 -0.77
C ARG A 157 -29.74 -26.67 -0.91
N ILE A 158 -30.54 -26.67 -1.97
CA ILE A 158 -31.43 -27.78 -2.32
C ILE A 158 -30.82 -28.53 -3.50
N THR A 159 -30.51 -29.82 -3.30
CA THR A 159 -30.02 -30.69 -4.39
C THR A 159 -31.21 -31.49 -4.92
N SER A 160 -31.68 -31.21 -6.14
CA SER A 160 -32.88 -31.88 -6.64
C SER A 160 -32.53 -33.29 -7.14
N THR A 161 -33.05 -34.33 -6.48
CA THR A 161 -33.28 -35.65 -7.08
C THR A 161 -34.73 -35.79 -7.60
N SER A 162 -35.64 -34.90 -7.24
CA SER A 162 -37.03 -34.88 -7.73
C SER A 162 -37.54 -33.46 -7.96
N ALA A 163 -38.27 -33.26 -9.06
CA ALA A 163 -38.83 -31.97 -9.47
C ALA A 163 -39.88 -31.40 -8.49
N ASP A 164 -40.43 -32.23 -7.59
CA ASP A 164 -41.45 -31.84 -6.61
C ASP A 164 -40.90 -31.14 -5.36
N ALA A 165 -39.59 -31.24 -5.07
CA ALA A 165 -38.96 -30.54 -3.94
C ALA A 165 -38.71 -29.03 -4.21
N LEU A 166 -39.03 -28.56 -5.42
CA LEU A 166 -38.86 -27.16 -5.85
C LEU A 166 -40.13 -26.31 -5.70
N ARG A 167 -41.20 -26.87 -5.14
CA ARG A 167 -42.33 -26.06 -4.69
C ARG A 167 -42.01 -25.53 -3.29
N PRO A 168 -41.65 -24.24 -3.15
CA PRO A 168 -41.50 -23.68 -1.84
C PRO A 168 -42.85 -23.75 -1.13
N ASN A 169 -42.97 -24.61 -0.12
CA ASN A 169 -44.16 -24.70 0.73
C ASN A 169 -44.34 -23.46 1.63
N THR A 170 -43.44 -22.49 1.53
CA THR A 170 -43.41 -21.25 2.31
C THR A 170 -43.36 -20.05 1.36
N ALA A 171 -44.31 -19.12 1.51
CA ALA A 171 -44.52 -17.97 0.61
C ALA A 171 -43.30 -17.03 0.45
N ASP A 172 -42.28 -17.14 1.30
CA ASP A 172 -41.19 -16.15 1.38
C ASP A 172 -39.79 -16.63 0.98
N THR A 173 -39.63 -17.85 0.45
CA THR A 173 -38.32 -18.31 -0.03
C THR A 173 -38.00 -17.80 -1.43
N VAL A 174 -36.83 -17.20 -1.62
CA VAL A 174 -36.39 -16.67 -2.93
C VAL A 174 -35.30 -17.55 -3.53
N VAL A 175 -35.56 -18.06 -4.74
CA VAL A 175 -34.61 -18.86 -5.50
C VAL A 175 -33.61 -17.96 -6.23
N ASP A 176 -32.32 -18.16 -6.00
CA ASP A 176 -31.26 -17.44 -6.69
C ASP A 176 -30.70 -18.26 -7.86
N ARG A 177 -30.93 -17.74 -9.06
CA ARG A 177 -30.45 -18.32 -10.32
C ARG A 177 -29.24 -17.58 -10.90
N ARG A 178 -28.73 -16.54 -10.22
CA ARG A 178 -27.62 -15.71 -10.72
C ARG A 178 -26.32 -16.49 -10.73
N GLN A 179 -25.41 -16.11 -11.62
CA GLN A 179 -24.09 -16.74 -11.71
C GLN A 179 -23.15 -16.15 -10.65
N HIS A 180 -22.94 -16.88 -9.55
CA HIS A 180 -21.92 -16.56 -8.54
C HIS A 180 -20.49 -16.62 -9.11
N ILE A 181 -19.43 -16.17 -8.45
CA ILE A 181 -18.05 -16.33 -8.94
C ILE A 181 -17.48 -17.73 -8.66
N ILE A 182 -17.73 -18.25 -7.46
CA ILE A 182 -17.39 -19.59 -6.95
C ILE A 182 -18.63 -20.24 -6.31
N PRO A 183 -18.61 -21.53 -5.94
CA PRO A 183 -19.70 -22.13 -5.18
C PRO A 183 -19.99 -21.40 -3.87
N VAL A 184 -21.27 -21.27 -3.52
CA VAL A 184 -21.69 -20.46 -2.36
C VAL A 184 -21.21 -21.05 -1.04
N ASP A 185 -21.10 -22.38 -0.93
CA ASP A 185 -20.57 -23.05 0.26
C ASP A 185 -19.12 -22.64 0.58
N SER A 186 -18.29 -22.47 -0.46
CA SER A 186 -16.92 -21.96 -0.31
C SER A 186 -16.91 -20.46 0.00
N LYS A 187 -17.85 -19.72 -0.58
CA LYS A 187 -17.99 -18.27 -0.40
C LYS A 187 -18.33 -17.89 1.05
N ILE A 188 -19.29 -18.59 1.66
CA ILE A 188 -19.68 -18.38 3.07
C ILE A 188 -18.49 -18.66 4.00
N LYS A 189 -17.69 -19.68 3.68
CA LYS A 189 -16.45 -20.01 4.40
C LYS A 189 -15.31 -19.02 4.12
N GLY A 190 -15.46 -18.12 3.15
CA GLY A 190 -14.41 -17.20 2.71
C GLY A 190 -13.23 -17.89 2.00
N THR A 191 -13.36 -19.16 1.61
CA THR A 191 -12.25 -19.93 1.01
C THR A 191 -12.28 -19.90 -0.51
N GLY A 192 -11.13 -19.60 -1.13
CA GLY A 192 -11.04 -19.49 -2.58
C GLY A 192 -11.75 -18.26 -3.16
N LEU A 193 -12.26 -17.36 -2.32
CA LEU A 193 -12.88 -16.10 -2.71
C LEU A 193 -11.80 -15.01 -2.84
N PRO A 194 -11.78 -14.21 -3.92
CA PRO A 194 -10.89 -13.05 -3.97
C PRO A 194 -11.31 -12.02 -2.92
N LEU A 195 -10.35 -11.29 -2.35
CA LEU A 195 -10.60 -10.10 -1.54
C LEU A 195 -11.18 -8.99 -2.41
N PHE A 196 -10.52 -8.70 -3.53
CA PHE A 196 -10.90 -7.60 -4.42
C PHE A 196 -11.09 -8.05 -5.87
N LYS A 197 -12.06 -7.43 -6.54
CA LYS A 197 -12.08 -7.20 -7.99
C LYS A 197 -11.71 -5.74 -8.23
N VAL A 198 -10.55 -5.53 -8.82
CA VAL A 198 -10.00 -4.21 -9.12
C VAL A 198 -10.31 -3.87 -10.56
N VAL A 199 -11.01 -2.75 -10.73
CA VAL A 199 -11.42 -2.23 -12.04
C VAL A 199 -10.68 -0.94 -12.32
N VAL A 200 -10.08 -0.89 -13.51
CA VAL A 200 -9.28 0.23 -13.97
C VAL A 200 -10.00 0.86 -15.17
N PRO A 201 -10.75 1.97 -15.00
CA PRO A 201 -11.53 2.54 -16.08
C PRO A 201 -10.63 3.05 -17.21
N TYR A 202 -10.88 2.56 -18.44
CA TYR A 202 -10.07 2.83 -19.63
C TYR A 202 -9.87 4.33 -19.92
N MET A 203 -10.91 5.15 -19.70
CA MET A 203 -10.89 6.60 -19.96
C MET A 203 -10.70 7.48 -18.71
N SER A 204 -10.18 6.92 -17.62
CA SER A 204 -9.99 7.67 -16.36
C SER A 204 -9.06 8.89 -16.48
N SER A 205 -8.19 8.96 -17.50
CA SER A 205 -7.36 10.14 -17.73
C SER A 205 -8.08 11.28 -18.48
N PHE A 206 -9.18 10.99 -19.17
CA PHE A 206 -9.91 11.96 -19.99
C PHE A 206 -11.19 12.48 -19.32
N ARG A 207 -11.82 11.66 -18.47
CA ARG A 207 -13.05 12.02 -17.77
C ARG A 207 -12.73 12.59 -16.39
N ARG A 208 -12.91 13.90 -16.22
CA ARG A 208 -12.63 14.63 -14.95
C ARG A 208 -13.28 14.03 -13.70
N LYS A 209 -14.46 13.39 -13.84
CA LYS A 209 -15.22 12.78 -12.75
C LYS A 209 -15.07 11.26 -12.64
N ALA A 210 -14.31 10.62 -13.53
CA ALA A 210 -14.14 9.18 -13.48
C ALA A 210 -13.05 8.79 -12.47
N PRO A 211 -13.26 7.73 -11.67
CA PRO A 211 -12.23 7.23 -10.79
C PRO A 211 -11.03 6.71 -11.61
N PHE A 212 -9.83 6.93 -11.09
CA PHE A 212 -8.59 6.36 -11.59
C PHE A 212 -8.60 4.83 -11.50
N MET A 213 -9.12 4.31 -10.39
CA MET A 213 -9.17 2.88 -10.03
C MET A 213 -10.31 2.66 -9.04
N VAL A 214 -11.01 1.53 -9.14
CA VAL A 214 -12.10 1.15 -8.23
C VAL A 214 -11.81 -0.23 -7.67
N PHE A 215 -11.76 -0.33 -6.35
CA PHE A 215 -11.60 -1.58 -5.62
C PHE A 215 -12.99 -2.03 -5.16
N ARG A 216 -13.44 -3.18 -5.67
CA ARG A 216 -14.68 -3.82 -5.22
C ARG A 216 -14.34 -5.01 -4.33
N LYS A 217 -14.81 -5.01 -3.09
CA LYS A 217 -14.63 -6.13 -2.16
C LYS A 217 -15.73 -7.15 -2.37
N TYR A 218 -15.38 -8.43 -2.37
CA TYR A 218 -16.38 -9.50 -2.40
C TYR A 218 -17.09 -9.62 -1.05
N ARG A 219 -18.38 -9.88 -1.10
CA ARG A 219 -19.19 -10.27 0.05
C ARG A 219 -19.07 -11.78 0.22
N GLU A 220 -18.85 -12.26 1.43
CA GLU A 220 -18.91 -13.68 1.76
C GLU A 220 -20.36 -14.19 1.71
N ILE A 221 -21.31 -13.34 2.12
CA ILE A 221 -22.75 -13.58 1.98
C ILE A 221 -23.28 -12.66 0.86
N PRO A 222 -23.58 -13.19 -0.34
CA PRO A 222 -24.18 -12.40 -1.42
C PRO A 222 -25.55 -11.84 -1.04
N GLU A 223 -25.90 -10.70 -1.65
CA GLU A 223 -27.20 -10.06 -1.43
C GLU A 223 -28.34 -10.88 -2.01
N ARG A 224 -29.48 -10.92 -1.29
CA ARG A 224 -30.72 -11.56 -1.75
C ARG A 224 -31.18 -10.92 -3.08
N PRO A 225 -31.68 -11.70 -4.05
CA PRO A 225 -32.25 -11.14 -5.27
C PRO A 225 -33.42 -10.19 -4.96
N ALA A 226 -33.27 -8.90 -5.26
CA ALA A 226 -34.29 -7.88 -4.98
C ALA A 226 -35.47 -7.92 -5.98
N SER A 227 -35.25 -8.40 -7.21
CA SER A 227 -36.29 -8.60 -8.24
C SER A 227 -35.78 -9.48 -9.40
N PRO A 228 -36.65 -10.26 -10.07
CA PRO A 228 -36.27 -11.02 -11.26
C PRO A 228 -35.94 -10.07 -12.42
N GLY A 229 -34.67 -10.03 -12.84
CA GLY A 229 -34.21 -9.21 -13.98
C GLY A 229 -33.21 -8.10 -13.65
N ALA A 230 -32.88 -7.89 -12.37
CA ALA A 230 -31.78 -7.01 -11.99
C ALA A 230 -30.45 -7.73 -12.25
N ASP A 231 -29.85 -7.43 -13.40
CA ASP A 231 -28.56 -7.93 -13.84
C ASP A 231 -27.43 -7.18 -13.11
N ASP A 232 -27.34 -7.38 -11.80
CA ASP A 232 -26.39 -6.62 -10.97
C ASP A 232 -25.13 -7.44 -10.73
N GLU A 233 -24.01 -7.14 -11.41
CA GLU A 233 -22.67 -7.64 -10.98
C GLU A 233 -22.35 -7.26 -9.51
N HIS A 234 -23.16 -6.40 -8.89
CA HIS A 234 -23.02 -5.86 -7.55
C HIS A 234 -23.59 -6.74 -6.44
N PHE A 235 -24.37 -7.79 -6.74
CA PHE A 235 -24.89 -8.65 -5.65
C PHE A 235 -23.80 -9.42 -4.89
N GLU A 236 -22.64 -9.66 -5.52
CA GLU A 236 -21.49 -10.31 -4.88
C GLU A 236 -20.43 -9.33 -4.38
N THR A 237 -20.51 -8.05 -4.75
CA THR A 237 -19.41 -7.12 -4.51
C THR A 237 -19.92 -5.73 -4.18
N TYR A 238 -19.27 -5.07 -3.23
CA TYR A 238 -19.50 -3.66 -2.93
C TYR A 238 -18.25 -2.84 -3.23
N VAL A 239 -18.43 -1.55 -3.50
CA VAL A 239 -17.30 -0.64 -3.66
C VAL A 239 -16.63 -0.48 -2.30
N PHE A 240 -15.35 -0.82 -2.20
CA PHE A 240 -14.55 -0.68 -0.99
C PHE A 240 -13.70 0.59 -1.04
N CYS A 241 -13.15 0.92 -2.20
CA CYS A 241 -12.38 2.14 -2.38
C CYS A 241 -12.51 2.69 -3.81
N GLU A 242 -12.77 3.99 -3.92
CA GLU A 242 -12.63 4.73 -5.18
C GLU A 242 -11.41 5.64 -5.12
N VAL A 243 -10.51 5.49 -6.09
CA VAL A 243 -9.30 6.30 -6.19
C VAL A 243 -9.49 7.37 -7.24
N TYR A 244 -9.28 8.63 -6.87
CA TYR A 244 -9.27 9.76 -7.79
C TYR A 244 -7.87 10.35 -7.87
N ARG A 245 -7.45 10.73 -9.08
CA ARG A 245 -6.11 11.28 -9.32
C ARG A 245 -6.20 12.68 -9.91
N LYS A 246 -5.49 13.64 -9.31
CA LYS A 246 -5.33 15.01 -9.80
C LYS A 246 -3.85 15.33 -9.93
N SER A 247 -3.44 15.85 -11.09
CA SER A 247 -2.04 16.22 -11.34
C SER A 247 -1.81 17.68 -11.01
N PHE A 248 -0.71 17.96 -10.32
CA PHE A 248 -0.13 19.28 -10.11
C PHE A 248 1.30 19.25 -10.66
N LEU A 249 1.95 20.41 -10.77
CA LEU A 249 3.32 20.46 -11.29
C LEU A 249 4.30 19.71 -10.36
N PRO A 250 4.43 20.06 -9.06
CA PRO A 250 5.39 19.40 -8.18
C PRO A 250 4.98 18.01 -7.71
N TYR A 251 3.70 17.68 -7.74
CA TYR A 251 3.20 16.39 -7.26
C TYR A 251 1.91 15.95 -7.97
N LYS A 252 1.54 14.68 -7.80
CA LYS A 252 0.19 14.18 -8.07
C LYS A 252 -0.50 13.85 -6.78
N ARG A 253 -1.77 14.23 -6.65
CA ARG A 253 -2.61 13.86 -5.52
C ARG A 253 -3.51 12.69 -5.90
N TYR A 254 -3.56 11.71 -5.00
CA TYR A 254 -4.47 10.58 -5.02
C TYR A 254 -5.41 10.71 -3.82
N ALA A 255 -6.71 10.69 -4.07
CA ALA A 255 -7.74 10.67 -3.04
C ALA A 255 -8.39 9.29 -3.04
N PHE A 256 -8.21 8.54 -1.95
CA PHE A 256 -8.76 7.21 -1.72
C PHE A 256 -10.00 7.34 -0.85
N LYS A 257 -11.18 7.17 -1.43
CA LYS A 257 -12.45 7.22 -0.70
C LYS A 257 -12.85 5.81 -0.29
N PHE A 258 -12.67 5.48 0.98
CA PHE A 258 -12.98 4.16 1.52
C PHE A 258 -14.43 4.07 2.00
N THR A 259 -15.08 3.00 1.59
CA THR A 259 -16.47 2.63 1.92
C THR A 259 -16.52 1.19 2.46
N PRO A 260 -15.88 0.91 3.61
CA PRO A 260 -15.93 -0.41 4.24
C PRO A 260 -17.35 -0.75 4.74
N ALA A 261 -17.69 -2.04 4.83
CA ALA A 261 -19.04 -2.47 5.20
C ALA A 261 -19.40 -2.13 6.66
N ASP A 262 -18.46 -2.35 7.59
CA ASP A 262 -18.71 -2.31 9.04
C ASP A 262 -17.97 -1.17 9.76
N SER A 263 -17.45 -0.19 9.01
CA SER A 263 -16.72 0.95 9.58
C SER A 263 -17.07 2.26 8.87
N PRO A 264 -16.85 3.42 9.51
CA PRO A 264 -17.22 4.70 8.93
C PRO A 264 -16.47 4.97 7.63
N LEU A 265 -17.14 5.70 6.73
CA LEU A 265 -16.55 6.20 5.50
C LEU A 265 -15.39 7.15 5.84
N PHE A 266 -14.26 6.98 5.17
CA PHE A 266 -13.12 7.88 5.36
C PHE A 266 -12.39 8.12 4.04
N THR A 267 -11.68 9.24 3.95
CA THR A 267 -10.85 9.58 2.80
C THR A 267 -9.41 9.70 3.22
N LEU A 268 -8.52 9.04 2.48
CA LEU A 268 -7.07 9.14 2.64
C LEU A 268 -6.48 9.85 1.43
N TYR A 269 -5.58 10.80 1.67
CA TYR A 269 -4.85 11.50 0.62
C TYR A 269 -3.40 11.04 0.57
N ALA A 270 -2.94 10.72 -0.64
CA ALA A 270 -1.54 10.43 -0.91
C ALA A 270 -0.98 11.37 -1.98
N PHE A 271 0.27 11.79 -1.81
CA PHE A 271 0.93 12.77 -2.66
C PHE A 271 2.18 12.14 -3.24
N GLN A 272 2.16 11.88 -4.54
CA GLN A 272 3.31 11.39 -5.29
C GLN A 272 4.15 12.56 -5.75
N TYR A 273 5.44 12.58 -5.41
CA TYR A 273 6.35 13.60 -5.89
C TYR A 273 6.65 13.40 -7.39
N SER A 274 6.71 14.50 -8.15
CA SER A 274 6.90 14.44 -9.60
C SER A 274 8.36 14.17 -9.99
N TYR A 275 9.31 14.61 -9.15
CA TYR A 275 10.74 14.66 -9.48
C TYR A 275 11.58 13.57 -8.81
N ARG A 276 11.04 12.84 -7.84
CA ARG A 276 11.68 11.66 -7.22
C ARG A 276 10.69 10.51 -7.08
N PRO A 277 11.16 9.25 -6.99
CA PRO A 277 10.30 8.08 -7.06
C PRO A 277 9.70 7.73 -5.70
N PHE A 278 9.01 8.68 -5.06
CA PHE A 278 8.25 8.41 -3.84
C PHE A 278 6.85 9.05 -3.81
N ALA A 279 6.01 8.52 -2.92
CA ALA A 279 4.73 9.12 -2.55
C ALA A 279 4.51 9.02 -1.05
N ASP A 280 3.93 10.07 -0.46
CA ASP A 280 3.68 10.14 0.98
C ASP A 280 2.19 10.17 1.30
N PHE A 281 1.84 9.61 2.45
CA PHE A 281 0.49 9.69 3.02
C PHE A 281 0.53 9.47 4.53
N THR A 282 -0.57 9.83 5.20
CA THR A 282 -0.75 9.59 6.64
C THR A 282 -1.94 8.68 6.86
N TYR A 283 -1.77 7.62 7.67
CA TYR A 283 -2.84 6.69 8.04
C TYR A 283 -2.71 6.31 9.51
N LYS A 284 -3.81 6.39 10.27
CA LYS A 284 -3.84 6.14 11.72
C LYS A 284 -2.68 6.82 12.47
N ASN A 285 -2.49 8.13 12.23
CA ASN A 285 -1.42 8.97 12.79
C ASN A 285 0.02 8.49 12.49
N THR A 286 0.19 7.61 11.51
CA THR A 286 1.51 7.17 11.05
C THR A 286 1.79 7.74 9.66
N ARG A 287 2.97 8.35 9.52
CA ARG A 287 3.44 8.89 8.25
C ARG A 287 4.14 7.79 7.48
N PHE A 288 3.71 7.58 6.25
CA PHE A 288 4.24 6.55 5.38
C PHE A 288 4.81 7.17 4.11
N ARG A 289 5.88 6.54 3.60
CA ARG A 289 6.47 6.82 2.30
C ARG A 289 6.54 5.55 1.46
N ILE A 290 5.96 5.60 0.27
CA ILE A 290 6.06 4.55 -0.75
C ILE A 290 7.21 4.91 -1.67
N LEU A 291 8.23 4.07 -1.72
CA LEU A 291 9.39 4.18 -2.60
C LEU A 291 9.18 3.35 -3.87
N GLY A 292 9.76 3.82 -4.98
CA GLY A 292 9.71 3.16 -6.29
C GLY A 292 8.54 3.59 -7.18
N THR A 293 7.88 4.70 -6.86
CA THR A 293 6.82 5.27 -7.71
C THR A 293 7.41 5.80 -9.02
N PRO A 294 6.62 5.91 -10.12
CA PRO A 294 7.17 6.33 -11.40
C PRO A 294 7.62 7.80 -11.39
N LEU A 295 8.73 8.09 -12.07
CA LEU A 295 9.15 9.45 -12.38
C LEU A 295 8.35 10.01 -13.56
N LEU A 296 8.01 11.29 -13.52
CA LEU A 296 7.23 11.94 -14.57
C LEU A 296 8.07 12.55 -15.69
N LEU A 297 9.31 12.93 -15.40
CA LEU A 297 10.10 13.83 -16.24
C LEU A 297 11.34 13.18 -16.87
N VAL A 298 11.51 11.87 -16.73
CA VAL A 298 12.65 11.17 -17.30
C VAL A 298 12.20 10.46 -18.58
N TYR A 299 12.84 10.80 -19.70
CA TYR A 299 12.60 10.23 -21.04
C TYR A 299 12.78 8.70 -21.12
N VAL A 300 13.43 8.11 -20.11
CA VAL A 300 13.52 6.66 -19.90
C VAL A 300 13.05 6.36 -18.47
N ALA A 301 11.77 6.03 -18.33
CA ALA A 301 11.26 5.54 -17.04
C ALA A 301 11.80 4.12 -16.82
N VAL A 302 12.87 3.97 -16.04
CA VAL A 302 13.35 2.64 -15.63
C VAL A 302 12.26 2.00 -14.77
N TYR A 303 11.64 0.95 -15.31
CA TYR A 303 10.62 0.21 -14.58
C TYR A 303 11.27 -0.54 -13.42
N SER A 304 11.03 -0.06 -12.20
CA SER A 304 11.36 -0.84 -11.00
C SER A 304 10.28 -1.92 -10.79
N PRO A 305 10.62 -3.16 -10.45
CA PRO A 305 9.61 -4.20 -10.22
C PRO A 305 9.03 -4.21 -8.80
N GLU A 306 9.50 -3.30 -7.94
CA GLU A 306 9.15 -3.26 -6.53
C GLU A 306 8.56 -1.90 -6.12
N LEU A 307 7.68 -1.94 -5.13
CA LEU A 307 7.34 -0.77 -4.30
C LEU A 307 7.62 -1.14 -2.85
N ARG A 308 8.14 -0.21 -2.06
CA ARG A 308 8.42 -0.43 -0.63
C ARG A 308 7.72 0.66 0.17
N LEU A 309 6.94 0.25 1.15
CA LEU A 309 6.29 1.13 2.11
C LEU A 309 7.19 1.23 3.34
N CYS A 310 7.63 2.44 3.69
CA CYS A 310 8.42 2.69 4.87
C CYS A 310 7.67 3.61 5.82
N VAL A 311 7.94 3.48 7.12
CA VAL A 311 7.47 4.41 8.15
C VAL A 311 8.43 5.58 8.21
N LEU A 312 7.92 6.80 8.11
CA LEU A 312 8.75 8.00 8.17
C LEU A 312 9.06 8.37 9.62
N ASP A 313 10.33 8.71 9.85
CA ASP A 313 10.82 9.21 11.14
C ASP A 313 10.34 10.65 11.38
N ASP A 314 10.18 11.07 12.63
CA ASP A 314 9.72 12.42 13.01
C ASP A 314 10.52 13.55 12.36
N LEU A 315 11.82 13.34 12.15
CA LEU A 315 12.75 14.31 11.55
C LEU A 315 12.64 14.44 10.02
N GLN A 316 11.96 13.50 9.35
CA GLN A 316 11.86 13.53 7.89
C GLN A 316 10.63 14.34 7.43
N PRO A 317 10.80 15.24 6.44
CA PRO A 317 9.67 15.95 5.88
C PRO A 317 8.81 14.99 5.06
N SER A 318 7.50 15.23 5.02
CA SER A 318 6.52 14.51 4.22
C SER A 318 5.68 15.47 3.39
N LEU A 319 5.28 15.07 2.18
CA LEU A 319 4.29 15.83 1.39
C LEU A 319 2.90 15.83 2.04
N ALA A 320 2.68 14.96 3.02
CA ALA A 320 1.42 14.85 3.75
C ALA A 320 1.42 15.65 5.08
N ASP A 321 2.50 16.35 5.41
CA ASP A 321 2.58 17.18 6.61
C ASP A 321 1.75 18.46 6.44
N ASP A 322 1.01 18.82 7.49
CA ASP A 322 0.28 20.09 7.65
C ASP A 322 -0.56 20.50 6.43
N LEU A 323 -1.29 19.55 5.85
CA LEU A 323 -2.12 19.81 4.66
C LEU A 323 -3.00 21.04 4.82
N VAL A 324 -3.06 21.86 3.78
CA VAL A 324 -3.90 23.07 3.72
C VAL A 324 -5.02 22.89 2.72
N GLU A 325 -6.14 23.55 2.97
CA GLU A 325 -7.21 23.62 1.99
C GLU A 325 -6.71 24.43 0.79
N ARG A 326 -6.84 23.88 -0.42
CA ARG A 326 -6.56 24.67 -1.60
C ARG A 326 -7.56 25.82 -1.68
N GLU A 327 -7.07 27.05 -1.61
CA GLU A 327 -7.86 28.22 -1.94
C GLU A 327 -8.47 28.03 -3.33
N GLN A 328 -9.80 27.99 -3.39
CA GLN A 328 -10.53 27.98 -4.64
C GLN A 328 -10.30 29.34 -5.28
N ARG A 329 -9.24 29.46 -6.08
CA ARG A 329 -9.14 30.59 -7.01
C ARG A 329 -10.40 30.52 -7.87
N PRO A 330 -11.29 31.54 -7.84
CA PRO A 330 -12.40 31.57 -8.77
C PRO A 330 -11.81 31.46 -10.18
N ASP A 331 -12.39 30.60 -11.01
CA ASP A 331 -11.94 30.30 -12.36
C ASP A 331 -11.81 31.58 -13.21
N LEU A 332 -10.65 32.23 -13.14
CA LEU A 332 -10.24 33.35 -14.00
C LEU A 332 -10.15 32.93 -15.49
N ILE A 333 -10.27 31.64 -15.77
CA ILE A 333 -10.31 31.06 -17.11
C ILE A 333 -11.67 31.31 -17.79
N SER A 334 -12.69 31.79 -17.09
CA SER A 334 -13.98 32.18 -17.71
C SER A 334 -14.02 33.61 -18.28
N ARG A 335 -12.99 34.45 -18.05
CA ARG A 335 -12.99 35.87 -18.46
C ARG A 335 -11.93 36.33 -19.45
N VAL A 336 -11.13 35.43 -20.04
CA VAL A 336 -10.21 35.80 -21.14
C VAL A 336 -10.72 35.23 -22.47
N ARG A 337 -11.86 35.75 -22.91
CA ARG A 337 -12.28 35.79 -24.32
C ARG A 337 -12.31 37.25 -24.77
N SER A 338 -11.19 37.95 -24.72
CA SER A 338 -10.91 39.02 -25.69
C SER A 338 -9.42 39.40 -25.66
N HIS A 339 -8.87 39.46 -26.86
CA HIS A 339 -7.62 40.11 -27.27
C HIS A 339 -6.28 39.49 -26.82
N SER A 340 -5.74 38.69 -27.75
CA SER A 340 -4.38 38.79 -28.32
C SER A 340 -3.25 39.30 -27.41
N ILE A 341 -2.32 38.41 -27.05
CA ILE A 341 -0.84 38.51 -27.20
C ILE A 341 -0.20 37.19 -26.65
N PRO A 342 0.97 36.74 -27.15
CA PRO A 342 1.47 35.38 -26.97
C PRO A 342 2.14 35.15 -25.61
N ASN A 343 2.12 33.88 -25.18
CA ASN A 343 2.89 33.32 -24.08
C ASN A 343 4.34 33.82 -24.07
N ILE A 344 4.84 34.24 -22.91
CA ILE A 344 6.20 34.00 -22.39
C ILE A 344 6.26 34.59 -20.97
N ILE A 345 6.46 33.71 -19.97
CA ILE A 345 7.21 33.95 -18.71
C ILE A 345 6.50 34.62 -17.49
N LEU A 346 6.61 33.90 -16.35
CA LEU A 346 6.66 34.31 -14.93
C LEU A 346 5.40 34.96 -14.30
N GLY A 347 4.78 34.40 -13.25
CA GLY A 347 5.27 33.41 -12.29
C GLY A 347 6.12 34.00 -11.16
N LEU A 348 6.05 35.31 -10.90
CA LEU A 348 6.68 35.93 -9.73
C LEU A 348 5.77 36.98 -9.09
N LEU A 349 5.69 36.88 -7.75
CA LEU A 349 5.20 37.85 -6.78
C LEU A 349 3.68 37.96 -6.58
N SER A 350 3.21 37.39 -5.47
CA SER A 350 2.34 38.13 -4.53
C SER A 350 2.64 37.63 -3.12
N LEU A 351 3.53 38.38 -2.47
CA LEU A 351 3.69 38.47 -1.02
C LEU A 351 2.48 39.21 -0.48
N GLU A 352 1.62 38.54 0.29
CA GLU A 352 0.73 39.24 1.22
C GLU A 352 0.85 38.54 2.59
N LEU A 353 1.41 39.29 3.55
CA LEU A 353 1.25 39.06 4.99
C LEU A 353 -0.25 38.91 5.29
N HIS A 354 -0.63 37.97 6.18
CA HIS A 354 -1.56 38.25 7.29
C HIS A 354 -1.66 37.08 8.30
N THR A 355 -1.37 37.44 9.55
CA THR A 355 -1.86 36.96 10.88
C THR A 355 -1.99 35.47 11.23
N PRO A 356 -1.46 35.04 12.40
CA PRO A 356 -1.59 33.66 12.87
C PRO A 356 -2.97 33.42 13.55
N PRO A 357 -3.62 32.27 13.35
CA PRO A 357 -4.70 31.86 14.23
C PRO A 357 -4.15 31.09 15.44
N LEU A 358 -4.63 31.45 16.64
CA LEU A 358 -4.44 30.70 17.88
C LEU A 358 -5.14 29.32 17.80
N PRO A 359 -4.71 28.33 18.63
CA PRO A 359 -5.08 26.93 18.47
C PRO A 359 -6.29 26.54 19.34
N SER A 360 -7.28 25.87 18.75
CA SER A 360 -8.09 24.84 19.43
C SER A 360 -9.21 24.31 18.52
N GLU A 361 -9.39 22.98 18.53
CA GLU A 361 -10.53 22.18 18.04
C GLU A 361 -10.43 21.50 16.65
N PRO A 362 -11.06 20.30 16.49
CA PRO A 362 -10.43 19.13 15.88
C PRO A 362 -10.47 19.15 14.36
N ALA A 363 -9.41 18.59 13.77
CA ALA A 363 -9.22 18.26 12.35
C ALA A 363 -10.35 18.69 11.41
N ILE A 364 -10.26 19.92 10.92
CA ILE A 364 -11.10 20.43 9.83
C ILE A 364 -11.00 19.42 8.67
N LEU A 365 -12.14 18.83 8.31
CA LEU A 365 -12.24 17.95 7.14
C LEU A 365 -11.99 18.79 5.88
N LEU A 366 -10.72 18.89 5.48
CA LEU A 366 -10.28 19.61 4.27
C LEU A 366 -11.00 19.02 3.04
N LYS A 367 -11.65 19.86 2.24
CA LYS A 367 -12.41 19.44 1.04
C LYS A 367 -11.47 19.19 -0.14
N ASP A 368 -10.44 20.02 -0.33
CA ASP A 368 -9.43 19.92 -1.39
C ASP A 368 -8.01 20.05 -0.80
N PRO A 369 -7.54 19.12 0.04
CA PRO A 369 -6.24 19.24 0.71
C PRO A 369 -5.08 19.18 -0.28
N VAL A 370 -4.09 20.04 -0.05
CA VAL A 370 -2.84 20.11 -0.79
C VAL A 370 -1.66 20.26 0.18
N PRO A 371 -0.45 19.80 -0.18
CA PRO A 371 0.75 20.07 0.60
C PRO A 371 0.95 21.58 0.71
N ARG A 372 1.45 22.05 1.85
CA ARG A 372 1.71 23.48 2.01
C ARG A 372 2.73 23.99 0.97
N PRO A 373 2.58 25.22 0.47
CA PRO A 373 3.55 25.79 -0.48
C PRO A 373 4.97 25.93 0.08
N ASP A 374 5.11 26.10 1.40
CA ASP A 374 6.37 26.20 2.14
C ASP A 374 6.95 24.84 2.54
N ASN A 375 6.28 23.72 2.19
CA ASN A 375 6.81 22.39 2.46
C ASN A 375 8.18 22.23 1.76
N PRO A 376 9.22 21.76 2.48
CA PRO A 376 10.58 21.70 1.94
C PRO A 376 10.68 20.83 0.68
N ILE A 377 9.87 19.79 0.54
CA ILE A 377 9.83 18.93 -0.65
C ILE A 377 9.24 19.67 -1.85
N VAL A 378 8.26 20.54 -1.62
CA VAL A 378 7.64 21.35 -2.69
C VAL A 378 8.58 22.47 -3.13
N LEU A 379 9.32 23.06 -2.20
CA LEU A 379 10.31 24.11 -2.47
C LEU A 379 11.57 23.59 -3.17
N ASP A 380 11.94 22.32 -2.98
CA ASP A 380 13.07 21.64 -3.61
C ASP A 380 12.88 21.38 -5.12
N GLY A 381 12.14 22.27 -5.80
CA GLY A 381 11.86 22.23 -7.24
C GLY A 381 13.07 22.46 -8.15
N ASP A 382 14.28 22.44 -7.60
CA ASP A 382 15.50 22.45 -8.38
C ASP A 382 15.63 21.10 -9.12
N LEU A 383 15.52 21.18 -10.45
CA LEU A 383 15.78 20.07 -11.39
C LEU A 383 17.23 19.54 -11.33
N ARG A 384 18.08 20.11 -10.47
CA ARG A 384 19.48 19.71 -10.32
C ARG A 384 19.56 18.62 -9.26
N PRO A 385 20.11 17.44 -9.57
CA PRO A 385 20.43 16.45 -8.55
C PRO A 385 21.46 17.08 -7.60
N ARG A 386 21.03 17.52 -6.42
CA ARG A 386 21.94 17.80 -5.32
C ARG A 386 22.56 16.47 -4.89
N ALA A 387 23.85 16.47 -4.62
CA ALA A 387 24.63 15.28 -4.28
C ALA A 387 24.12 14.51 -3.04
N ASN A 388 23.23 15.10 -2.22
CA ASN A 388 22.60 14.45 -1.08
C ASN A 388 21.28 13.75 -1.47
N ASP A 389 21.31 12.91 -2.51
CA ASP A 389 20.17 12.21 -3.13
C ASP A 389 19.50 11.13 -2.24
N HIS A 390 19.81 11.10 -0.93
CA HIS A 390 19.37 10.07 0.00
C HIS A 390 18.51 10.57 1.17
N THR A 391 18.29 11.88 1.30
CA THR A 391 17.54 12.50 2.41
C THR A 391 16.07 12.04 2.50
N PHE A 392 15.48 11.62 1.39
CA PHE A 392 14.07 11.24 1.32
C PHE A 392 13.81 9.77 1.63
N ILE A 393 14.84 8.97 1.85
CA ILE A 393 14.67 7.56 2.18
C ILE A 393 14.82 7.43 3.71
N PRO A 394 13.86 6.84 4.46
CA PRO A 394 13.95 6.73 5.92
C PRO A 394 15.19 5.97 6.37
N TYR A 395 15.89 6.53 7.36
CA TYR A 395 17.18 6.02 7.83
C TYR A 395 16.98 4.94 8.90
N ASN A 396 16.01 5.15 9.80
CA ASN A 396 15.89 4.34 11.00
C ASN A 396 14.98 3.12 10.85
N SER A 397 14.09 3.10 9.85
CA SER A 397 13.08 2.05 9.72
C SER A 397 13.29 1.16 8.49
N PRO A 398 13.26 -0.18 8.65
CA PRO A 398 13.15 -1.09 7.53
C PRO A 398 11.75 -0.96 6.91
N PRO A 399 11.58 -1.35 5.64
CA PRO A 399 10.27 -1.33 5.00
C PRO A 399 9.23 -2.15 5.78
N PHE A 400 8.05 -1.56 5.96
CA PHE A 400 6.90 -2.15 6.63
C PHE A 400 6.00 -2.95 5.69
N ALA A 401 6.01 -2.62 4.40
CA ALA A 401 5.34 -3.41 3.38
C ALA A 401 6.08 -3.34 2.05
N ARG A 402 5.76 -4.25 1.14
CA ARG A 402 6.23 -4.20 -0.24
C ARG A 402 5.22 -4.75 -1.22
N PHE A 403 5.31 -4.27 -2.44
CA PHE A 403 4.78 -4.95 -3.61
C PHE A 403 5.95 -5.48 -4.44
N MET A 404 5.83 -6.70 -4.95
CA MET A 404 6.80 -7.29 -5.88
C MET A 404 6.07 -7.86 -7.08
N ASP A 405 6.54 -7.55 -8.29
CA ASP A 405 6.03 -8.22 -9.49
C ASP A 405 6.45 -9.70 -9.55
N SER A 406 5.60 -10.51 -10.18
CA SER A 406 5.78 -11.95 -10.25
C SER A 406 7.07 -12.36 -10.95
N PHE A 407 7.51 -11.63 -11.97
CA PHE A 407 8.74 -11.96 -12.69
C PHE A 407 10.03 -11.84 -11.86
N VAL A 408 9.99 -11.17 -10.70
CA VAL A 408 11.15 -11.07 -9.79
C VAL A 408 11.40 -12.39 -9.06
N TYR A 409 10.34 -13.13 -8.72
CA TYR A 409 10.44 -14.33 -7.88
C TYR A 409 9.95 -15.61 -8.56
N GLN A 410 9.15 -15.52 -9.62
CA GLN A 410 8.76 -16.67 -10.42
C GLN A 410 9.85 -17.00 -11.43
N LYS A 411 10.65 -18.02 -11.11
CA LYS A 411 11.74 -18.50 -11.98
C LYS A 411 11.24 -19.16 -13.29
N ASN A 412 10.00 -19.64 -13.31
CA ASN A 412 9.42 -20.40 -14.43
C ASN A 412 8.17 -19.71 -15.01
N ALA A 413 8.33 -18.50 -15.55
CA ALA A 413 7.24 -17.83 -16.25
C ALA A 413 6.82 -18.65 -17.49
N LEU A 414 5.56 -19.07 -17.53
CA LEU A 414 5.02 -19.80 -18.68
C LEU A 414 4.89 -18.86 -19.88
N LEU A 415 5.36 -19.30 -21.06
CA LEU A 415 5.34 -18.52 -22.30
C LEU A 415 3.92 -18.19 -22.80
N LEU A 416 2.93 -19.03 -22.46
CA LEU A 416 1.55 -18.85 -22.90
C LEU A 416 0.69 -18.18 -21.81
N PRO A 417 -0.04 -17.11 -22.15
CA PRO A 417 -0.88 -16.42 -21.19
C PRO A 417 -2.05 -17.31 -20.76
N LYS A 418 -2.11 -17.63 -19.47
CA LYS A 418 -3.27 -18.30 -18.86
C LYS A 418 -4.43 -17.32 -18.74
N LYS A 419 -5.66 -17.84 -18.60
CA LYS A 419 -6.84 -17.00 -18.31
C LYS A 419 -6.62 -16.11 -17.09
N TYR A 420 -6.00 -16.68 -16.05
CA TYR A 420 -5.58 -15.99 -14.83
C TYR A 420 -4.08 -16.15 -14.68
N THR A 421 -3.38 -15.02 -14.59
CA THR A 421 -1.93 -14.99 -14.46
C THR A 421 -1.56 -14.15 -13.25
N GLU A 422 -0.72 -14.70 -12.38
CA GLU A 422 -0.17 -13.95 -11.26
C GLU A 422 0.75 -12.85 -11.77
N VAL A 423 0.49 -11.62 -11.34
CA VAL A 423 1.27 -10.45 -11.75
C VAL A 423 2.16 -9.93 -10.64
N GLY A 424 1.96 -10.37 -9.40
CA GLY A 424 2.78 -10.01 -8.26
C GLY A 424 2.11 -10.33 -6.94
N LYS A 425 2.72 -9.89 -5.85
CA LYS A 425 2.20 -10.02 -4.49
C LYS A 425 2.45 -8.76 -3.68
N VAL A 426 1.58 -8.52 -2.71
CA VAL A 426 1.76 -7.49 -1.67
C VAL A 426 2.05 -8.21 -0.36
N GLU A 427 3.11 -7.79 0.33
CA GLU A 427 3.50 -8.29 1.65
C GLU A 427 3.47 -7.14 2.65
N VAL A 428 2.78 -7.30 3.77
CA VAL A 428 2.59 -6.26 4.79
C VAL A 428 2.64 -6.93 6.15
N TYR A 429 3.24 -6.29 7.15
CA TYR A 429 3.22 -6.77 8.53
C TYR A 429 1.90 -6.43 9.22
N GLN A 430 1.42 -7.38 10.02
CA GLN A 430 0.16 -7.30 10.77
C GLN A 430 0.32 -7.88 12.17
N ASP A 431 -0.65 -7.60 13.03
CA ASP A 431 -0.71 -8.12 14.38
C ASP A 431 -1.34 -9.52 14.38
N PRO A 432 -0.63 -10.58 14.82
CA PRO A 432 -1.20 -11.93 14.85
C PRO A 432 -2.36 -12.09 15.83
N LEU A 433 -2.45 -11.24 16.87
CA LEU A 433 -3.51 -11.32 17.88
C LEU A 433 -4.86 -10.84 17.35
N GLU A 434 -4.86 -9.89 16.43
CA GLU A 434 -6.09 -9.39 15.82
C GLU A 434 -6.60 -10.30 14.69
N SER A 435 -5.69 -11.03 14.06
CA SER A 435 -6.01 -12.08 13.08
C SER A 435 -6.57 -13.37 13.72
N CYS A 436 -7.00 -13.31 14.99
CA CYS A 436 -7.32 -14.43 15.88
C CYS A 436 -8.16 -15.56 15.23
N ALA A 437 -7.69 -16.80 15.37
CA ALA A 437 -8.38 -18.09 15.22
C ALA A 437 -8.93 -18.52 13.84
N LEU A 438 -8.76 -17.73 12.77
CA LEU A 438 -9.31 -18.06 11.46
C LEU A 438 -8.23 -18.61 10.52
N ASP A 439 -8.61 -19.59 9.69
CA ASP A 439 -7.74 -20.18 8.67
C ASP A 439 -7.17 -19.05 7.77
N PRO A 440 -5.82 -18.91 7.64
CA PRO A 440 -5.19 -17.84 6.88
C PRO A 440 -5.60 -17.81 5.40
N LEU A 441 -6.17 -18.91 4.91
CA LEU A 441 -6.71 -19.03 3.55
C LEU A 441 -8.04 -18.29 3.34
N THR A 442 -8.67 -17.86 4.42
CA THR A 442 -9.99 -17.22 4.40
C THR A 442 -9.90 -15.72 4.19
N THR A 443 -10.93 -15.14 3.57
CA THR A 443 -11.08 -13.68 3.46
C THR A 443 -11.29 -13.00 4.82
N TYR A 444 -11.86 -13.71 5.81
CA TYR A 444 -12.07 -13.19 7.16
C TYR A 444 -10.78 -12.94 7.94
N ALA A 445 -9.71 -13.67 7.61
CA ALA A 445 -8.42 -13.49 8.27
C ALA A 445 -7.70 -12.19 7.82
N VAL A 446 -8.23 -11.43 6.86
CA VAL A 446 -7.58 -10.23 6.31
C VAL A 446 -8.16 -8.95 6.93
N GLU A 447 -7.33 -8.28 7.73
CA GLU A 447 -7.71 -7.06 8.44
C GLU A 447 -7.92 -5.84 7.52
N ILE A 448 -8.64 -4.85 8.05
CA ILE A 448 -8.92 -3.60 7.31
C ILE A 448 -7.64 -2.84 6.96
N ASP A 449 -6.65 -2.81 7.86
CA ASP A 449 -5.38 -2.10 7.64
C ASP A 449 -4.61 -2.75 6.49
N GLN A 450 -4.58 -4.08 6.44
CA GLN A 450 -4.02 -4.85 5.32
C GLN A 450 -4.67 -4.46 3.99
N LEU A 451 -6.00 -4.36 3.98
CA LEU A 451 -6.78 -4.00 2.79
C LEU A 451 -6.49 -2.56 2.34
N VAL A 452 -6.41 -1.62 3.27
CA VAL A 452 -6.10 -0.21 3.01
C VAL A 452 -4.69 -0.07 2.42
N LEU A 453 -3.67 -0.60 3.10
CA LEU A 453 -2.28 -0.52 2.64
C LEU A 453 -2.06 -1.24 1.30
N SER A 454 -2.74 -2.37 1.08
CA SER A 454 -2.72 -3.07 -0.22
C SER A 454 -3.35 -2.22 -1.34
N THR A 455 -4.46 -1.54 -1.05
CA THR A 455 -5.13 -0.63 -2.00
C THR A 455 -4.19 0.51 -2.44
N LEU A 456 -3.48 1.10 -1.49
CA LEU A 456 -2.47 2.15 -1.75
C LEU A 456 -1.35 1.63 -2.67
N LEU A 457 -0.70 0.53 -2.31
CA LEU A 457 0.38 -0.06 -3.12
C LEU A 457 -0.07 -0.42 -4.53
N LEU A 458 -1.28 -1.00 -4.67
CA LEU A 458 -1.83 -1.37 -5.97
C LEU A 458 -2.17 -0.16 -6.85
N ALA A 459 -2.64 0.95 -6.27
CA ALA A 459 -2.88 2.18 -7.01
C ALA A 459 -1.58 2.79 -7.55
N PHE A 460 -0.50 2.78 -6.77
CA PHE A 460 0.82 3.25 -7.23
C PHE A 460 1.48 2.30 -8.22
N ARG A 461 1.27 0.98 -8.09
CA ARG A 461 1.66 -0.01 -9.10
C ARG A 461 0.97 0.29 -10.43
N GLU A 462 -0.34 0.51 -10.42
CA GLU A 462 -1.09 0.85 -11.64
C GLU A 462 -0.61 2.17 -12.24
N ALA A 463 -0.32 3.19 -11.41
CA ALA A 463 0.28 4.43 -11.88
C ALA A 463 1.62 4.18 -12.58
N LYS A 464 2.45 3.28 -12.04
CA LYS A 464 3.75 2.87 -12.59
C LYS A 464 3.60 2.19 -13.95
N ILE A 465 2.70 1.21 -14.06
CA ILE A 465 2.43 0.49 -15.32
C ILE A 465 1.95 1.46 -16.42
N ARG A 466 1.06 2.40 -16.09
CA ARG A 466 0.59 3.38 -17.07
C ARG A 466 1.65 4.37 -17.53
N VAL A 467 2.63 4.69 -16.67
CA VAL A 467 3.75 5.54 -17.07
C VAL A 467 4.71 4.75 -17.95
N ALA A 468 5.03 3.50 -17.61
CA ALA A 468 5.93 2.66 -18.40
C ALA A 468 5.38 2.25 -19.78
N ARG A 469 4.05 2.31 -19.98
CA ARG A 469 3.39 2.05 -21.28
C ARG A 469 3.25 3.28 -22.17
N ARG A 470 3.55 4.48 -21.67
CA ARG A 470 3.58 5.72 -22.46
C ARG A 470 4.96 5.87 -23.05
#